data_AF-A0A6B3IBK1-F1
#
_entry.id   AF-A0A6B3IBK1-F1
#
_cell.length_a   1.000
_cell.length_b   1.000
_cell.length_c   1.000
_cell.angle_alpha   90.00
_cell.angle_beta   90.00
_cell.angle_gamma   90.00
#
_symmetry.space_group_name_H-M   'P 1'
#
loop_
_entity.id
_entity.type
_entity.pdbx_description
1 polymer ?
#
loop_
_entity_poly.entity_id
_entity_poly.type
_entity_poly.pdbx_seq_one_letter_code
_entity_poly.pdbx_strand_id
1 'polypeptide(L)'
;PTDAPDEKHLRIRMRFDDALGTELRFVDQRTFGGLSLHDTTPDGLPDTIAHIARDPLDPLFDDAAFHTALRLRRTTVKRALLDQSLVSGVGNIYADEALWRAKLHYDRPTATLTRPKSAELLGHARDVMNAALAQGGTSFDSLYVNVNGESGYFDRS
;
A
#
# COMPACT_ATOMS: atom_id res chain seq x y z
N PRO A 1 4.86 25.13 -9.73
CA PRO A 1 4.76 26.55 -10.19
C PRO A 1 3.96 26.61 -11.49
N THR A 2 3.06 27.58 -11.63
CA THR A 2 2.17 27.73 -12.80
C THR A 2 2.92 27.82 -14.13
N ASP A 3 4.15 28.35 -14.08
CA ASP A 3 5.04 28.50 -15.25
C ASP A 3 5.98 27.31 -15.47
N ALA A 4 5.98 26.32 -14.56
CA ALA A 4 6.80 25.13 -14.74
C ALA A 4 6.23 24.31 -15.92
N PRO A 5 7.09 23.84 -16.84
CA PRO A 5 6.65 23.06 -17.99
C PRO A 5 5.94 21.78 -17.56
N ASP A 6 5.07 21.28 -18.42
CA ASP A 6 4.37 20.02 -18.19
C ASP A 6 5.35 18.85 -18.21
N GLU A 7 5.21 17.95 -17.23
CA GLU A 7 5.94 16.69 -17.22
C GLU A 7 5.50 15.85 -18.43
N LYS A 8 6.46 15.15 -19.08
CA LYS A 8 6.21 14.32 -20.27
C LYS A 8 5.03 13.33 -20.10
N HIS A 9 4.76 12.93 -18.87
CA HIS A 9 3.75 11.94 -18.52
C HIS A 9 2.63 12.53 -17.63
N LEU A 10 2.42 13.84 -17.66
CA LEU A 10 1.28 14.48 -17.01
C LEU A 10 -0.03 13.92 -17.58
N ARG A 11 -0.87 13.31 -16.75
CA ARG A 11 -2.15 12.70 -17.15
C ARG A 11 -3.35 13.51 -16.67
N ILE A 12 -3.29 14.01 -15.44
CA ILE A 12 -4.37 14.79 -14.83
C ILE A 12 -3.77 16.03 -14.16
N ARG A 13 -4.48 17.15 -14.27
CA ARG A 13 -4.17 18.40 -13.59
C ARG A 13 -5.42 18.91 -12.89
N MET A 14 -5.30 19.19 -11.61
CA MET A 14 -6.32 19.87 -10.81
C MET A 14 -5.76 21.21 -10.37
N ARG A 15 -6.43 22.30 -10.76
CA ARG A 15 -6.07 23.66 -10.35
C ARG A 15 -6.94 24.07 -9.18
N PHE A 16 -6.33 24.63 -8.15
CA PHE A 16 -7.04 25.13 -6.99
C PHE A 16 -7.40 26.61 -7.20
N ASP A 17 -8.59 26.99 -6.73
CA ASP A 17 -9.04 28.38 -6.68
C ASP A 17 -8.52 29.03 -5.39
N ASP A 18 -7.19 29.13 -5.28
CA ASP A 18 -6.50 29.82 -4.19
C ASP A 18 -5.72 31.02 -4.73
N ALA A 19 -5.35 31.94 -3.83
CA ALA A 19 -4.62 33.16 -4.21
C ALA A 19 -3.22 32.88 -4.79
N LEU A 20 -2.68 31.69 -4.57
CA LEU A 20 -1.37 31.27 -5.06
C LEU A 20 -1.45 30.56 -6.42
N GLY A 21 -2.65 30.24 -6.91
CA GLY A 21 -2.89 29.48 -8.13
C GLY A 21 -2.27 28.09 -8.09
N THR A 22 -2.32 27.40 -6.94
CA THR A 22 -1.66 26.08 -6.82
C THR A 22 -2.34 25.02 -7.69
N GLU A 23 -1.60 23.96 -8.01
CA GLU A 23 -2.12 22.84 -8.77
C GLU A 23 -1.56 21.51 -8.26
N LEU A 24 -2.37 20.46 -8.37
CA LEU A 24 -1.99 19.07 -8.19
C LEU A 24 -1.87 18.39 -9.56
N ARG A 25 -0.69 17.84 -9.83
CA ARG A 25 -0.37 17.15 -11.08
C ARG A 25 -0.22 15.65 -10.84
N PHE A 26 -0.98 14.83 -11.57
CA PHE A 26 -0.83 13.38 -11.58
C PHE A 26 0.02 12.97 -12.77
N VAL A 27 1.26 12.57 -12.51
CA VAL A 27 2.24 12.16 -13.52
C VAL A 27 2.36 10.65 -13.48
N ASP A 28 1.92 9.98 -14.55
CA ASP A 28 1.95 8.52 -14.64
C ASP A 28 2.47 8.07 -16.02
N GLN A 29 3.71 7.59 -16.02
CA GLN A 29 4.37 7.09 -17.22
C GLN A 29 3.68 5.84 -17.76
N ARG A 30 3.24 4.93 -16.89
CA ARG A 30 2.71 3.62 -17.29
C ARG A 30 1.20 3.64 -17.50
N THR A 31 0.53 4.71 -17.08
CA THR A 31 -0.91 4.92 -17.24
C THR A 31 -1.71 3.77 -16.60
N PHE A 32 -1.26 3.32 -15.43
CA PHE A 32 -1.93 2.29 -14.64
C PHE A 32 -2.80 2.90 -13.54
N GLY A 33 -2.48 4.12 -13.09
CA GLY A 33 -3.33 4.88 -12.19
C GLY A 33 -4.41 5.65 -12.93
N GLY A 34 -5.35 6.19 -12.16
CA GLY A 34 -6.47 6.96 -12.70
C GLY A 34 -7.12 7.84 -11.65
N LEU A 35 -8.06 8.67 -12.11
CA LEU A 35 -8.93 9.49 -11.28
C LEU A 35 -10.37 9.19 -11.67
N SER A 36 -11.19 8.91 -10.67
CA SER A 36 -12.63 8.70 -10.82
C SER A 36 -13.37 9.34 -9.64
N LEU A 37 -14.65 9.63 -9.87
CA LEU A 37 -15.56 10.17 -8.86
C LEU A 37 -16.67 9.16 -8.61
N HIS A 38 -16.96 8.93 -7.34
CA HIS A 38 -17.86 7.89 -6.87
C HIS A 38 -18.66 8.38 -5.68
N ASP A 39 -19.87 7.82 -5.52
CA ASP A 39 -20.66 8.03 -4.31
C ASP A 39 -19.98 7.34 -3.11
N THR A 40 -20.27 7.85 -1.92
CA THR A 40 -19.75 7.30 -0.67
C THR A 40 -20.74 6.33 -0.04
N THR A 41 -20.22 5.28 0.60
CA THR A 41 -20.96 4.40 1.49
C THR A 41 -21.35 5.15 2.77
N PRO A 42 -22.25 4.60 3.61
CA PRO A 42 -22.57 5.19 4.91
C PRO A 42 -21.35 5.39 5.82
N ASP A 43 -20.29 4.59 5.62
CA ASP A 43 -19.02 4.69 6.36
C ASP A 43 -18.06 5.74 5.78
N GLY A 44 -18.49 6.48 4.75
CA GLY A 44 -17.72 7.58 4.14
C GLY A 44 -16.66 7.14 3.12
N LEU A 45 -16.61 5.87 2.74
CA LEU A 45 -15.69 5.36 1.72
C LEU A 45 -16.33 5.41 0.34
N PRO A 46 -15.59 5.71 -0.74
CA PRO A 46 -16.08 5.48 -2.10
C PRO A 46 -16.52 4.02 -2.29
N ASP A 47 -17.69 3.81 -2.89
CA ASP A 47 -18.30 2.49 -3.08
C ASP A 47 -17.35 1.47 -3.74
N THR A 48 -16.57 1.92 -4.72
CA THR A 48 -15.59 1.12 -5.47
C THR A 48 -14.44 0.59 -4.64
N ILE A 49 -14.12 1.18 -3.50
CA ILE A 49 -13.03 0.73 -2.61
C ILE A 49 -13.53 0.16 -1.29
N ALA A 50 -14.85 0.12 -1.06
CA ALA A 50 -15.43 -0.36 0.19
C ALA A 50 -15.12 -1.83 0.51
N HIS A 51 -14.71 -2.62 -0.48
CA HIS A 51 -14.31 -4.02 -0.34
C HIS A 51 -12.84 -4.21 0.07
N ILE A 52 -12.05 -3.14 0.08
CA ILE A 52 -10.64 -3.17 0.47
C ILE A 52 -10.55 -3.28 1.99
N ALA A 53 -9.76 -4.23 2.48
CA ALA A 53 -9.56 -4.45 3.89
C ALA A 53 -8.83 -3.27 4.54
N ARG A 54 -8.93 -3.16 5.86
CA ARG A 54 -8.19 -2.15 6.63
C ARG A 54 -6.68 -2.40 6.56
N ASP A 55 -5.89 -1.34 6.61
CA ASP A 55 -4.44 -1.40 6.67
C ASP A 55 -3.98 -1.93 8.05
N PRO A 56 -2.94 -2.75 8.15
CA PRO A 56 -2.50 -3.34 9.42
C PRO A 56 -1.96 -2.32 10.45
N LEU A 57 -1.59 -1.11 10.04
CA LEU A 57 -1.18 -0.01 10.93
C LEU A 57 -2.35 0.78 11.50
N ASP A 58 -3.57 0.56 10.99
CA ASP A 58 -4.76 1.22 11.49
C ASP A 58 -5.10 0.73 12.92
N PRO A 59 -5.38 1.64 13.88
CA PRO A 59 -5.74 1.26 15.24
C PRO A 59 -6.99 0.36 15.36
N LEU A 60 -7.85 0.36 14.35
CA LEU A 60 -9.07 -0.46 14.29
C LEU A 60 -8.86 -1.79 13.57
N PHE A 61 -7.63 -2.15 13.18
CA PHE A 61 -7.32 -3.43 12.57
C PHE A 61 -7.49 -4.59 13.58
N ASP A 62 -8.22 -5.63 13.19
CA ASP A 62 -8.46 -6.82 14.03
C ASP A 62 -7.53 -7.98 13.64
N ASP A 63 -6.46 -8.15 14.42
CA ASP A 63 -5.47 -9.23 14.27
C ASP A 63 -6.09 -10.64 14.34
N ALA A 64 -7.13 -10.83 15.17
CA ALA A 64 -7.78 -12.13 15.34
C ALA A 64 -8.66 -12.46 14.13
N ALA A 65 -9.40 -11.47 13.61
CA ALA A 65 -10.15 -11.60 12.37
C ALA A 65 -9.23 -11.86 11.19
N PHE A 66 -8.08 -11.15 11.10
CA PHE A 66 -7.08 -11.39 10.06
C PHE A 66 -6.58 -12.84 10.06
N HIS A 67 -6.19 -13.39 11.22
CA HIS A 67 -5.75 -14.79 11.30
C HIS A 67 -6.83 -15.76 10.80
N THR A 68 -8.08 -15.53 11.21
CA THR A 68 -9.22 -16.36 10.82
C THR A 68 -9.44 -16.30 9.31
N ALA A 69 -9.49 -15.09 8.74
CA ALA A 69 -9.69 -14.87 7.32
C ALA A 69 -8.52 -15.44 6.48
N LEU A 70 -7.28 -15.25 6.93
CA LEU A 70 -6.07 -15.76 6.27
C LEU A 70 -6.15 -17.28 6.08
N ARG A 71 -6.51 -18.03 7.14
CA ARG A 71 -6.63 -19.50 7.05
C ARG A 71 -7.73 -19.97 6.10
N LEU A 72 -8.79 -19.17 5.94
CA LEU A 72 -9.93 -19.48 5.06
C LEU A 72 -9.65 -19.24 3.58
N ARG A 73 -8.60 -18.49 3.21
CA ARG A 73 -8.28 -18.19 1.80
C ARG A 73 -7.88 -19.40 0.96
N ARG A 74 -7.52 -20.54 1.57
CA ARG A 74 -7.14 -21.80 0.89
C ARG A 74 -6.14 -21.58 -0.26
N THR A 75 -5.11 -20.78 0.00
CA THR A 75 -4.05 -20.45 -0.96
C THR A 75 -2.67 -20.40 -0.28
N THR A 76 -1.65 -19.88 -0.95
CA THR A 76 -0.30 -19.68 -0.40
C THR A 76 -0.16 -18.34 0.31
N VAL A 77 0.73 -18.26 1.30
CA VAL A 77 0.83 -17.10 2.19
C VAL A 77 1.17 -15.81 1.44
N LYS A 78 2.10 -15.81 0.48
CA LYS A 78 2.41 -14.60 -0.29
C LYS A 78 1.22 -14.14 -1.12
N ARG A 79 0.53 -15.08 -1.79
CA ARG A 79 -0.65 -14.74 -2.59
C ARG A 79 -1.77 -14.15 -1.72
N ALA A 80 -1.93 -14.66 -0.50
CA ALA A 80 -2.89 -14.12 0.45
C ALA A 80 -2.51 -12.73 0.95
N LEU A 81 -1.23 -12.44 1.21
CA LEU A 81 -0.78 -11.11 1.64
C LEU A 81 -0.98 -10.03 0.56
N LEU A 82 -0.95 -10.40 -0.72
CA LEU A 82 -1.19 -9.47 -1.82
C LEU A 82 -2.69 -9.21 -2.11
N ASP A 83 -3.57 -9.97 -1.47
CA ASP A 83 -5.02 -9.81 -1.58
C ASP A 83 -5.49 -8.62 -0.74
N GLN A 84 -5.79 -7.50 -1.39
CA GLN A 84 -6.23 -6.26 -0.74
C GLN A 84 -7.58 -6.40 -0.02
N SER A 85 -8.35 -7.47 -0.27
CA SER A 85 -9.57 -7.78 0.50
C SER A 85 -9.30 -8.55 1.79
N LEU A 86 -8.07 -9.02 2.00
CA LEU A 86 -7.62 -9.64 3.25
C LEU A 86 -6.86 -8.64 4.13
N VAL A 87 -5.92 -7.91 3.52
CA VAL A 87 -5.09 -6.90 4.18
C VAL A 87 -4.65 -5.89 3.11
N SER A 88 -4.91 -4.61 3.32
CA SER A 88 -4.49 -3.58 2.36
C SER A 88 -3.10 -3.04 2.68
N GLY A 89 -2.52 -2.31 1.72
CA GLY A 89 -1.22 -1.66 1.89
C GLY A 89 -0.02 -2.60 1.73
N VAL A 90 -0.21 -3.92 1.87
CA VAL A 90 0.84 -4.92 1.68
C VAL A 90 1.02 -5.24 0.19
N GLY A 91 2.02 -4.59 -0.43
CA GLY A 91 2.48 -4.89 -1.79
C GLY A 91 3.58 -5.96 -1.84
N ASN A 92 4.09 -6.25 -3.04
CA ASN A 92 5.11 -7.29 -3.27
C ASN A 92 6.32 -7.18 -2.35
N ILE A 93 6.88 -5.98 -2.23
CA ILE A 93 8.09 -5.72 -1.43
C ILE A 93 7.82 -6.01 0.04
N TYR A 94 6.76 -5.44 0.60
CA TYR A 94 6.42 -5.61 2.00
C TYR A 94 6.09 -7.07 2.33
N ALA A 95 5.40 -7.77 1.43
CA ALA A 95 5.13 -9.19 1.58
C ALA A 95 6.43 -10.01 1.61
N ASP A 96 7.35 -9.77 0.68
CA ASP A 96 8.61 -10.51 0.61
C ASP A 96 9.51 -10.24 1.82
N GLU A 97 9.66 -8.97 2.22
CA GLU A 97 10.41 -8.59 3.41
C GLU A 97 9.82 -9.20 4.69
N ALA A 98 8.49 -9.14 4.86
CA ALA A 98 7.83 -9.72 6.02
C ALA A 98 7.98 -11.25 6.07
N LEU A 99 7.85 -11.93 4.93
CA LEU A 99 8.03 -13.37 4.81
C LEU A 99 9.48 -13.78 5.09
N TRP A 100 10.44 -13.02 4.60
CA TRP A 100 11.86 -13.26 4.85
C TRP A 100 12.20 -13.12 6.34
N ARG A 101 11.76 -12.03 6.99
CA ARG A 101 11.93 -11.80 8.43
C ARG A 101 11.27 -12.90 9.27
N ALA A 102 10.06 -13.31 8.88
CA ALA A 102 9.34 -14.42 9.49
C ALA A 102 9.90 -15.80 9.12
N LYS A 103 10.96 -15.90 8.29
CA LYS A 103 11.54 -17.16 7.80
C LYS A 103 10.46 -18.11 7.25
N LEU A 104 9.53 -17.58 6.47
CA LEU A 104 8.36 -18.29 5.96
C LEU A 104 8.45 -18.43 4.44
N HIS A 105 8.43 -19.67 3.93
CA HIS A 105 8.39 -19.88 2.49
C HIS A 105 7.11 -19.28 1.89
N TYR A 106 7.24 -18.52 0.80
CA TYR A 106 6.15 -17.77 0.18
C TYR A 106 4.98 -18.67 -0.27
N ASP A 107 5.28 -19.91 -0.67
CA ASP A 107 4.31 -20.93 -1.07
C ASP A 107 3.68 -21.73 0.09
N ARG A 108 3.98 -21.38 1.36
CA ARG A 108 3.38 -22.10 2.49
C ARG A 108 1.86 -21.97 2.44
N PRO A 109 1.10 -23.09 2.52
CA PRO A 109 -0.36 -23.03 2.52
C PRO A 109 -0.89 -22.30 3.76
N THR A 110 -1.75 -21.31 3.53
CA THR A 110 -2.41 -20.48 4.55
C THR A 110 -3.12 -21.29 5.64
N ALA A 111 -3.78 -22.38 5.27
CA ALA A 111 -4.49 -23.25 6.20
C ALA A 111 -3.60 -23.86 7.30
N THR A 112 -2.28 -23.95 7.06
CA THR A 112 -1.27 -24.52 7.97
C THR A 112 -0.64 -23.49 8.92
N LEU A 113 -1.02 -22.21 8.80
CA LEU A 113 -0.49 -21.17 9.68
C LEU A 113 -1.16 -21.23 11.05
N THR A 114 -0.33 -21.25 12.07
CA THR A 114 -0.76 -21.15 13.47
C THR A 114 -0.97 -19.68 13.83
N ARG A 115 -1.81 -19.42 14.84
CA ARG A 115 -2.06 -18.06 15.32
C ARG A 115 -0.78 -17.31 15.70
N PRO A 116 0.18 -17.90 16.45
CA PRO A 116 1.46 -17.25 16.73
C PRO A 116 2.23 -16.91 15.45
N LYS A 117 2.24 -17.80 14.45
CA LYS A 117 2.99 -17.56 13.22
C LYS A 117 2.36 -16.48 12.34
N SER A 118 1.03 -16.42 12.29
CA SER A 118 0.31 -15.33 11.63
C SER A 118 0.57 -13.99 12.33
N ALA A 119 0.60 -13.96 13.66
CA ALA A 119 0.89 -12.75 14.43
C ALA A 119 2.34 -12.26 14.21
N GLU A 120 3.31 -13.17 14.22
CA GLU A 120 4.72 -12.87 13.90
C GLU A 120 4.86 -12.26 12.50
N LEU A 121 4.23 -12.88 11.50
CA LEU A 121 4.24 -12.38 10.12
C LEU A 121 3.59 -11.00 10.00
N LEU A 122 2.44 -10.79 10.63
CA LEU A 122 1.74 -9.51 10.64
C LEU A 122 2.57 -8.42 11.35
N GLY A 123 3.23 -8.78 12.46
CA GLY A 123 4.18 -7.90 13.15
C GLY A 123 5.30 -7.44 12.22
N HIS A 124 5.95 -8.37 11.52
CA HIS A 124 6.99 -8.01 10.55
C HIS A 124 6.48 -7.18 9.37
N ALA A 125 5.26 -7.42 8.90
CA ALA A 125 4.65 -6.57 7.88
C ALA A 125 4.50 -5.12 8.40
N ARG A 126 3.99 -4.94 9.62
CA ARG A 126 3.91 -3.62 10.27
C ARG A 126 5.28 -2.97 10.44
N ASP A 127 6.29 -3.73 10.86
CA ASP A 127 7.66 -3.22 11.01
C ASP A 127 8.22 -2.69 9.69
N VAL A 128 8.03 -3.43 8.60
CA VAL A 128 8.49 -3.04 7.25
C VAL A 128 7.73 -1.81 6.77
N MET A 129 6.40 -1.76 6.96
CA MET A 129 5.58 -0.61 6.55
C MET A 129 5.94 0.65 7.33
N ASN A 130 6.12 0.56 8.65
CA ASN A 130 6.57 1.69 9.47
C ASN A 130 7.98 2.16 9.08
N ALA A 131 8.91 1.23 8.79
CA ALA A 131 10.24 1.58 8.31
C ALA A 131 10.19 2.31 6.96
N ALA A 132 9.32 1.88 6.04
CA ALA A 132 9.09 2.57 4.78
C ALA A 132 8.52 3.97 5.01
N LEU A 133 7.48 4.11 5.84
CA LEU A 133 6.87 5.41 6.16
C LEU A 133 7.87 6.41 6.77
N ALA A 134 8.74 5.95 7.67
CA ALA A 134 9.78 6.78 8.28
C ALA A 134 10.78 7.35 7.26
N GLN A 135 10.93 6.70 6.11
CA GLN A 135 11.81 7.13 5.02
C GLN A 135 11.05 7.81 3.86
N GLY A 136 9.75 8.08 4.04
CA GLY A 136 8.87 8.64 3.01
C GLY A 136 8.27 7.62 2.03
N GLY A 137 8.59 6.33 2.19
CA GLY A 137 8.15 5.23 1.35
C GLY A 137 9.32 4.43 0.80
N THR A 138 9.04 3.34 0.09
CA THR A 138 10.06 2.63 -0.68
C THR A 138 10.14 3.20 -2.09
N SER A 139 11.11 4.08 -2.35
CA SER A 139 11.38 4.58 -3.69
C SER A 139 12.25 3.58 -4.45
N PHE A 140 11.64 2.76 -5.30
CA PHE A 140 12.36 1.82 -6.16
C PHE A 140 12.91 2.46 -7.44
N ASP A 141 12.48 3.68 -7.74
CA ASP A 141 12.88 4.41 -8.92
C ASP A 141 12.72 5.91 -8.65
N SER A 142 13.45 6.75 -9.39
CA SER A 142 13.34 8.21 -9.44
C SER A 142 11.91 8.75 -9.68
N LEU A 143 10.96 7.85 -9.98
CA LEU A 143 9.55 8.07 -10.26
C LEU A 143 8.63 8.00 -9.02
N TYR A 144 9.06 7.36 -7.94
CA TYR A 144 8.31 7.30 -6.67
C TYR A 144 8.99 8.22 -5.66
N VAL A 145 8.98 9.51 -5.97
CA VAL A 145 9.47 10.58 -5.10
C VAL A 145 8.35 11.06 -4.20
N ASN A 146 8.68 11.44 -2.98
CA ASN A 146 7.72 12.05 -2.04
C ASN A 146 7.10 13.32 -2.67
N VAL A 147 6.04 13.86 -2.07
CA VAL A 147 5.38 15.09 -2.54
C VAL A 147 6.34 16.30 -2.65
N ASN A 148 7.51 16.21 -2.00
CA ASN A 148 8.59 17.18 -2.04
C ASN A 148 9.69 16.89 -3.09
N GLY A 149 9.58 15.84 -3.90
CA GLY A 149 10.55 15.50 -4.95
C GLY A 149 11.79 14.73 -4.47
N GLU A 150 11.83 14.27 -3.22
CA GLU A 150 12.94 13.48 -2.67
C GLU A 150 12.66 11.99 -2.79
N SER A 151 13.64 11.23 -3.29
CA SER A 151 13.57 9.77 -3.35
C SER A 151 13.80 9.24 -1.94
N GLY A 152 12.87 8.44 -1.41
CA GLY A 152 13.08 7.68 -0.19
C GLY A 152 14.35 6.84 -0.32
N TYR A 153 15.31 7.07 0.58
CA TYR A 153 16.61 6.41 0.60
C TYR A 153 16.48 4.97 1.13
N PHE A 154 15.79 4.11 0.39
CA PHE A 154 15.89 2.66 0.61
C PHE A 154 17.03 2.11 -0.25
N ASP A 155 18.26 2.57 0.06
CA ASP A 155 19.46 2.10 -0.63
C ASP A 155 20.08 0.90 0.08
N ARG A 156 20.51 -0.07 -0.74
CA ARG A 156 20.92 -1.43 -0.37
C ARG A 156 22.11 -1.44 0.60
N SER A 157 22.07 -2.32 1.59
CA SER A 157 23.28 -2.93 2.18
C SER A 157 23.66 -4.19 1.43
#